data_AF-A0A4P5TW70-F1
#
_entry.id   AF-A0A4P5TW70-F1
#
_cell.length_a   1.000
_cell.length_b   1.000
_cell.length_c   1.000
_cell.angle_alpha   90.00
_cell.angle_beta   90.00
_cell.angle_gamma   90.00
#
_symmetry.space_group_name_H-M   'P 1'
#
loop_
_entity.id
_entity.type
_entity.pdbx_description
1 polymer ?
#
loop_
_entity_poly.entity_id
_entity_poly.type
_entity_poly.pdbx_seq_one_letter_code
_entity_poly.pdbx_strand_id
1 'polypeptide(L)'
;MERFSITLRSGLVNKFSRIPTAQKLSDEFNLRSINPITRETARKWMNGLVMPRAERLLVLIKWLNLNSDYVYSTEVNEENSPQNKIQFLRQTEAFARSALNFASPRIAIMNKLGTIILVNTAWRAAANLNSPLHRMITLCEGANYLEILDKVKGPEKENAREMASDIRELYRNPGKRFQLKYPCHAPAKKHWFLAELSSFNEGTNNCLIISHQEISELQFLAEI
;
A
#
# COMPACT_ATOMS: atom_id res chain seq x y z
N MET A 1 -17.77 6.27 -29.28
CA MET A 1 -18.05 5.64 -30.59
C MET A 1 -16.77 5.38 -31.37
N GLU A 2 -15.95 6.40 -31.63
CA GLU A 2 -14.66 6.27 -32.33
C GLU A 2 -13.67 5.32 -31.63
N ARG A 3 -13.64 5.32 -30.29
CA ARG A 3 -12.82 4.38 -29.51
C ARG A 3 -13.18 2.91 -29.75
N PHE A 4 -14.46 2.58 -29.83
CA PHE A 4 -14.92 1.21 -30.09
C PHE A 4 -14.46 0.70 -31.45
N SER A 5 -14.56 1.50 -32.51
CA SER A 5 -14.13 1.05 -33.85
C SER A 5 -12.62 0.89 -33.95
N ILE A 6 -11.84 1.73 -33.26
CA ILE A 6 -10.38 1.57 -33.15
C ILE A 6 -10.04 0.26 -32.44
N THR A 7 -10.66 -0.01 -31.29
CA THR A 7 -10.43 -1.25 -30.53
C THR A 7 -10.86 -2.48 -31.30
N LEU A 8 -12.03 -2.44 -31.93
CA LEU A 8 -12.53 -3.52 -32.78
C LEU A 8 -11.57 -3.80 -33.94
N ARG A 9 -11.09 -2.76 -34.64
CA ARG A 9 -10.11 -2.91 -35.72
C ARG A 9 -8.80 -3.50 -35.24
N SER A 10 -8.30 -3.05 -34.09
CA SER A 10 -7.10 -3.60 -33.46
C SER A 10 -7.24 -5.10 -33.17
N GLY A 11 -8.36 -5.51 -32.54
CA GLY A 11 -8.61 -6.93 -32.28
C GLY A 11 -8.78 -7.77 -33.55
N LEU A 12 -9.39 -7.20 -34.60
CA LEU A 12 -9.49 -7.87 -35.89
C LEU A 12 -8.12 -8.04 -36.57
N VAL A 13 -7.25 -7.03 -36.50
CA VAL A 13 -5.87 -7.12 -37.00
C VAL A 13 -5.08 -8.15 -36.22
N ASN A 14 -5.18 -8.18 -34.88
CA ASN A 14 -4.50 -9.18 -34.06
C ASN A 14 -4.93 -10.60 -34.41
N LYS A 15 -6.22 -10.81 -34.70
CA LYS A 15 -6.76 -12.14 -34.99
C LYS A 15 -6.51 -12.61 -36.42
N PHE A 16 -6.63 -11.73 -37.40
CA PHE A 16 -6.59 -12.08 -38.82
C PHE A 16 -5.33 -11.58 -39.53
N SER A 17 -4.40 -10.96 -38.82
CA SER A 17 -3.21 -10.27 -39.32
C SER A 17 -3.49 -9.13 -40.32
N ARG A 18 -4.78 -8.79 -40.53
CA ARG A 18 -5.29 -7.71 -41.37
C ARG A 18 -6.73 -7.40 -41.00
N ILE A 19 -7.25 -6.25 -41.43
CA ILE A 19 -8.67 -5.92 -41.28
C ILE A 19 -9.49 -6.76 -42.29
N PRO A 20 -10.41 -7.64 -41.83
CA PRO A 20 -11.24 -8.46 -42.71
C PRO A 20 -12.37 -7.65 -43.36
N THR A 21 -13.05 -8.22 -44.36
CA THR A 21 -14.25 -7.60 -44.94
C THR A 21 -15.42 -7.64 -43.94
N ALA A 22 -16.38 -6.72 -44.08
CA ALA A 22 -17.58 -6.71 -43.25
C ALA A 22 -18.40 -8.01 -43.35
N GLN A 23 -18.36 -8.68 -44.51
CA GLN A 23 -19.00 -9.99 -44.70
C GLN A 23 -18.33 -11.07 -43.85
N LYS A 24 -16.99 -11.16 -43.92
CA LYS A 24 -16.23 -12.11 -43.10
C LYS A 24 -16.42 -11.85 -41.60
N LEU A 25 -16.51 -10.58 -41.19
CA LEU A 25 -16.81 -10.21 -39.81
C LEU A 25 -18.21 -10.69 -39.38
N SER A 26 -19.25 -10.47 -40.19
CA SER A 26 -20.60 -10.91 -39.85
C SER A 26 -20.71 -12.44 -39.78
N ASP A 27 -20.08 -13.15 -40.71
CA ASP A 27 -20.15 -14.62 -40.77
C ASP A 27 -19.52 -15.24 -39.52
N GLU A 28 -18.30 -14.79 -39.18
CA GLU A 28 -17.59 -15.27 -37.99
C GLU A 28 -18.29 -14.86 -36.68
N PHE A 29 -18.89 -13.66 -36.63
CA PHE A 29 -19.67 -13.25 -35.47
C PHE A 29 -20.90 -14.14 -35.28
N ASN A 30 -21.63 -14.44 -36.37
CA ASN A 30 -22.86 -15.21 -36.34
C ASN A 30 -22.64 -16.67 -35.94
N LEU A 31 -21.47 -17.24 -36.24
CA LEU A 31 -21.08 -18.57 -35.74
C LEU A 31 -20.95 -18.65 -34.21
N ARG A 32 -20.88 -17.50 -33.53
CA ARG A 32 -20.56 -17.38 -32.10
C ARG A 32 -21.63 -16.63 -31.30
N SER A 33 -22.73 -16.24 -31.95
CA SER A 33 -23.80 -15.46 -31.33
C SER A 33 -25.15 -16.10 -31.58
N ILE A 34 -25.99 -16.11 -30.54
CA ILE A 34 -27.40 -16.49 -30.64
C ILE A 34 -28.20 -15.40 -31.41
N ASN A 35 -27.70 -14.16 -31.43
CA ASN A 35 -28.36 -13.00 -32.04
C ASN A 35 -27.57 -12.48 -33.26
N PRO A 36 -27.80 -13.05 -34.47
CA PRO A 36 -26.97 -12.78 -35.64
C PRO A 36 -27.05 -11.31 -36.08
N ILE A 37 -26.04 -10.87 -36.81
CA ILE A 37 -25.92 -9.55 -37.42
C ILE A 37 -25.83 -9.64 -38.94
N THR A 38 -26.24 -8.57 -39.60
CA THR A 38 -26.08 -8.41 -41.04
C THR A 38 -24.69 -7.87 -41.39
N ARG A 39 -24.24 -8.06 -42.64
CA ARG A 39 -23.04 -7.43 -43.19
C ARG A 39 -23.00 -5.91 -42.96
N GLU A 40 -24.16 -5.26 -43.10
CA GLU A 40 -24.28 -3.81 -42.94
C GLU A 40 -24.08 -3.38 -41.47
N THR A 41 -24.55 -4.19 -40.52
CA THR A 41 -24.30 -3.94 -39.09
C THR A 41 -22.81 -4.05 -38.76
N ALA A 42 -22.14 -5.09 -39.27
CA ALA A 42 -20.71 -5.28 -39.14
C ALA A 42 -19.91 -4.11 -39.73
N ARG A 43 -20.30 -3.61 -40.92
CA ARG A 43 -19.70 -2.42 -41.55
C ARG A 43 -19.84 -1.18 -40.68
N LYS A 44 -21.03 -0.93 -40.12
CA LYS A 44 -21.28 0.22 -39.23
C LYS A 44 -20.43 0.16 -37.97
N TRP A 45 -20.21 -1.02 -37.39
CA TRP A 45 -19.32 -1.20 -36.24
C TRP A 45 -17.86 -0.92 -36.58
N MET A 46 -17.36 -1.46 -37.69
CA MET A 46 -15.98 -1.21 -38.13
C MET A 46 -15.72 0.28 -38.37
N ASN A 47 -16.73 1.04 -38.81
CA ASN A 47 -16.62 2.48 -39.05
C ASN A 47 -16.99 3.35 -37.83
N GLY A 48 -17.34 2.76 -36.69
CA GLY A 48 -17.67 3.50 -35.47
C GLY A 48 -18.99 4.26 -35.53
N LEU A 49 -19.86 3.91 -36.47
CA LEU A 49 -21.14 4.61 -36.71
C LEU A 49 -22.23 4.19 -35.71
N VAL A 50 -22.15 2.96 -35.19
CA VAL A 50 -23.16 2.38 -34.28
C VAL A 50 -22.47 1.52 -33.23
N MET A 51 -22.98 1.56 -32.00
CA MET A 51 -22.50 0.74 -30.90
C MET A 51 -23.28 -0.59 -30.86
N PRO A 52 -22.62 -1.74 -30.72
CA PRO A 52 -23.30 -2.99 -30.39
C PRO A 52 -24.04 -2.87 -29.06
N ARG A 53 -25.21 -3.52 -28.95
CA ARG A 53 -25.86 -3.76 -27.66
C ARG A 53 -24.99 -4.68 -26.80
N ALA A 54 -25.18 -4.64 -25.48
CA ALA A 54 -24.35 -5.35 -24.50
C ALA A 54 -24.10 -6.82 -24.85
N GLU A 55 -25.14 -7.57 -25.21
CA GLU A 55 -25.04 -8.99 -25.56
C GLU A 55 -24.10 -9.25 -26.76
N ARG A 56 -24.19 -8.44 -27.81
CA ARG A 56 -23.34 -8.58 -29.00
C ARG A 56 -21.92 -8.12 -28.72
N LEU A 57 -21.78 -7.13 -27.86
CA LEU A 57 -20.49 -6.61 -27.47
C LEU A 57 -19.70 -7.62 -26.64
N LEU A 58 -20.36 -8.36 -25.74
CA LEU A 58 -19.75 -9.46 -25.00
C LEU A 58 -19.18 -10.55 -25.92
N VAL A 59 -19.90 -10.88 -27.00
CA VAL A 59 -19.42 -11.85 -28.00
C VAL A 59 -18.14 -11.34 -28.67
N LEU A 60 -18.11 -10.06 -29.09
CA LEU A 60 -16.91 -9.47 -29.70
C LEU A 60 -15.72 -9.43 -28.74
N ILE A 61 -15.95 -9.04 -27.48
CA ILE A 61 -14.91 -8.97 -26.45
C ILE A 61 -14.29 -10.36 -26.24
N LYS A 62 -15.13 -11.38 -26.01
CA LYS A 62 -14.66 -12.76 -25.81
C LYS A 62 -13.98 -13.33 -27.05
N TRP A 63 -14.52 -13.07 -28.23
CA TRP A 63 -14.04 -13.69 -29.47
C TRP A 63 -12.74 -13.06 -29.98
N LEU A 64 -12.60 -11.75 -29.91
CA LEU A 64 -11.45 -11.02 -30.44
C LEU A 64 -10.45 -10.62 -29.35
N ASN A 65 -10.71 -11.03 -28.10
CA ASN A 65 -9.96 -10.61 -26.93
C ASN A 65 -9.79 -9.07 -26.90
N LEU A 66 -10.87 -8.36 -27.20
CA LEU A 66 -10.85 -6.89 -27.24
C LEU A 66 -10.58 -6.38 -25.83
N ASN A 67 -9.64 -5.46 -25.69
CA ASN A 67 -9.46 -4.76 -24.44
C ASN A 67 -10.77 -4.03 -24.10
N SER A 68 -11.47 -4.52 -23.08
CA SER A 68 -12.76 -4.01 -22.59
C SER A 68 -12.66 -2.58 -22.04
N ASP A 69 -11.46 -2.13 -21.68
CA ASP A 69 -11.19 -0.83 -21.07
C ASP A 69 -11.55 0.34 -22.02
N TYR A 70 -11.50 0.11 -23.34
CA TYR A 70 -11.78 1.14 -24.35
C TYR A 70 -13.26 1.25 -24.74
N VAL A 71 -14.07 0.24 -24.40
CA VAL A 71 -15.46 0.11 -24.86
C VAL A 71 -16.44 0.64 -23.81
N TYR A 72 -16.09 0.52 -22.53
CA TYR A 72 -16.92 0.92 -21.39
C TYR A 72 -16.26 2.03 -20.56
N SER A 73 -15.71 3.05 -21.20
CA SER A 73 -15.26 4.25 -20.47
C SER A 73 -16.46 5.10 -20.01
N THR A 74 -17.27 4.52 -19.13
CA THR A 74 -17.70 5.13 -17.87
C THR A 74 -17.08 4.26 -16.77
N GLU A 75 -15.98 4.75 -16.20
CA GLU A 75 -15.38 4.32 -14.93
C GLU A 75 -15.15 2.80 -14.74
N VAL A 76 -13.94 2.38 -15.14
CA VAL A 76 -13.00 1.45 -14.48
C VAL A 76 -13.60 0.35 -13.59
N ASN A 77 -13.25 -0.91 -13.91
CA ASN A 77 -12.78 -1.84 -12.87
C ASN A 77 -11.78 -2.85 -13.46
N GLU A 78 -10.53 -2.39 -13.55
CA GLU A 78 -9.32 -3.15 -13.90
C GLU A 78 -8.84 -4.12 -12.78
N GLU A 79 -9.65 -4.38 -11.74
CA GLU A 79 -9.16 -5.03 -10.51
C GLU A 79 -8.88 -6.55 -10.59
N ASN A 80 -9.23 -7.25 -11.68
CA ASN A 80 -9.25 -8.72 -11.69
C ASN A 80 -8.22 -9.43 -12.60
N SER A 81 -7.17 -8.75 -13.09
CA SER A 81 -5.98 -9.46 -13.60
C SER A 81 -4.99 -9.70 -12.44
N PRO A 82 -4.58 -10.96 -12.15
CA PRO A 82 -3.66 -11.26 -11.04
C PRO A 82 -2.34 -10.49 -11.13
N GLN A 83 -1.85 -10.25 -12.35
CA GLN A 83 -0.58 -9.57 -12.61
C GLN A 83 -0.69 -8.05 -12.34
N ASN A 84 -1.79 -7.41 -12.77
CA ASN A 84 -2.03 -5.99 -12.49
C ASN A 84 -2.32 -5.76 -11.00
N LYS A 85 -3.04 -6.67 -10.35
CA LYS A 85 -3.30 -6.59 -8.91
C LYS A 85 -2.01 -6.72 -8.09
N ILE A 86 -1.14 -7.68 -8.43
CA ILE A 86 0.18 -7.81 -7.76
C ILE A 86 1.03 -6.56 -8.00
N GLN A 87 1.04 -6.02 -9.22
CA GLN A 87 1.81 -4.82 -9.54
C GLN A 87 1.28 -3.58 -8.80
N PHE A 88 -0.04 -3.40 -8.76
CA PHE A 88 -0.70 -2.35 -8.00
C PHE A 88 -0.37 -2.47 -6.51
N LEU A 89 -0.55 -3.67 -5.91
CA LEU A 89 -0.22 -3.90 -4.51
C LEU A 89 1.24 -3.59 -4.20
N ARG A 90 2.18 -3.98 -5.07
CA ARG A 90 3.61 -3.64 -4.93
C ARG A 90 3.86 -2.14 -5.02
N GLN A 91 3.19 -1.43 -5.92
CA GLN A 91 3.32 0.02 -6.04
C GLN A 91 2.74 0.72 -4.81
N THR A 92 1.57 0.31 -4.33
CA THR A 92 0.96 0.83 -3.10
C THR A 92 1.86 0.56 -1.89
N GLU A 93 2.42 -0.64 -1.76
CA GLU A 93 3.35 -0.98 -0.69
C GLU A 93 4.63 -0.12 -0.77
N ALA A 94 5.22 0.01 -1.96
CA ALA A 94 6.41 0.82 -2.18
C ALA A 94 6.15 2.30 -1.85
N PHE A 95 5.00 2.84 -2.25
CA PHE A 95 4.57 4.19 -1.93
C PHE A 95 4.39 4.39 -0.42
N ALA A 96 3.63 3.52 0.25
CA ALA A 96 3.41 3.58 1.70
C ALA A 96 4.73 3.49 2.49
N ARG A 97 5.63 2.59 2.06
CA ARG A 97 6.97 2.45 2.64
C ARG A 97 7.80 3.71 2.43
N SER A 98 7.73 4.32 1.25
CA SER A 98 8.44 5.57 0.94
C SER A 98 7.93 6.73 1.78
N ALA A 99 6.61 6.85 1.96
CA ALA A 99 6.00 7.85 2.81
C ALA A 99 6.44 7.69 4.28
N LEU A 100 6.42 6.46 4.82
CA LEU A 100 6.90 6.16 6.17
C LEU A 100 8.40 6.49 6.34
N ASN A 101 9.21 6.19 5.33
CA ASN A 101 10.65 6.48 5.32
C ASN A 101 10.99 7.97 5.14
N PHE A 102 10.06 8.78 4.65
CA PHE A 102 10.28 10.22 4.53
C PHE A 102 10.03 10.94 5.86
N ALA A 103 9.24 10.35 6.76
CA ALA A 103 8.96 10.94 8.06
C ALA A 103 10.25 11.14 8.88
N SER A 104 10.46 12.36 9.36
CA SER A 104 11.60 12.72 10.23
C SER A 104 11.66 11.99 11.58
N PRO A 105 10.54 11.76 12.32
CA PRO A 105 10.63 11.04 13.59
C PRO A 105 11.06 9.58 13.37
N ARG A 106 11.69 9.00 14.38
CA ARG A 106 12.06 7.57 14.39
C ARG A 106 10.79 6.78 14.68
N ILE A 107 10.31 6.00 13.73
CA ILE A 107 9.04 5.26 13.88
C ILE A 107 9.31 3.76 13.90
N ALA A 108 8.74 3.08 14.89
CA ALA A 108 8.64 1.63 14.94
C ALA A 108 7.19 1.19 15.12
N ILE A 109 6.81 0.14 14.38
CA ILE A 109 5.53 -0.54 14.48
C ILE A 109 5.76 -1.91 15.09
N MET A 110 4.98 -2.27 16.10
CA MET A 110 5.12 -3.49 16.89
C MET A 110 3.83 -4.29 16.91
N ASN A 111 3.96 -5.61 17.07
CA ASN A 111 2.83 -6.46 17.38
C ASN A 111 2.45 -6.37 18.86
N LYS A 112 1.39 -7.07 19.26
CA LYS A 112 0.91 -7.16 20.65
C LYS A 112 1.93 -7.67 21.67
N LEU A 113 2.98 -8.35 21.25
CA LEU A 113 4.03 -8.88 22.14
C LEU A 113 5.21 -7.91 22.30
N GLY A 114 5.16 -6.75 21.64
CA GLY A 114 6.26 -5.79 21.61
C GLY A 114 7.35 -6.13 20.60
N THR A 115 7.14 -7.14 19.74
CA THR A 115 8.07 -7.44 18.64
C THR A 115 7.90 -6.40 17.54
N ILE A 116 9.00 -5.78 17.13
CA ILE A 116 9.04 -4.83 16.03
C ILE A 116 8.74 -5.57 14.72
N ILE A 117 7.70 -5.12 14.03
CA ILE A 117 7.27 -5.62 12.72
C ILE A 117 7.91 -4.79 11.60
N LEU A 118 8.02 -3.48 11.80
CA LEU A 118 8.48 -2.54 10.78
C LEU A 118 9.11 -1.30 11.43
N VAL A 119 10.22 -0.81 10.86
CA VAL A 119 10.78 0.50 11.21
C VAL A 119 11.06 1.36 9.99
N ASN A 120 11.01 2.69 10.18
CA ASN A 120 11.41 3.63 9.14
C ASN A 120 12.94 3.81 9.04
N THR A 121 13.40 4.48 8.00
CA THR A 121 14.82 4.83 7.76
C THR A 121 15.45 5.57 8.94
N ALA A 122 14.76 6.53 9.55
CA ALA A 122 15.27 7.32 10.67
C ALA A 122 15.56 6.44 11.90
N TRP A 123 14.65 5.52 12.23
CA TRP A 123 14.86 4.54 13.30
C TRP A 123 16.05 3.63 12.99
N ARG A 124 16.11 3.07 11.77
CA ARG A 124 17.19 2.17 11.35
C ARG A 124 18.56 2.85 11.42
N ALA A 125 18.65 4.12 11.01
CA ALA A 125 19.87 4.90 11.13
C ALA A 125 20.29 5.07 12.60
N ALA A 126 19.35 5.39 13.49
CA ALA A 126 19.63 5.52 14.92
C ALA A 126 20.07 4.19 15.56
N ALA A 127 19.42 3.07 15.21
CA ALA A 127 19.77 1.74 15.72
C ALA A 127 21.19 1.30 15.28
N ASN A 128 21.61 1.69 14.06
CA ASN A 128 22.95 1.40 13.55
C ASN A 128 24.02 2.28 14.21
N LEU A 129 23.73 3.56 14.46
CA LEU A 129 24.67 4.51 15.08
C LEU A 129 24.83 4.26 16.59
N ASN A 130 23.73 3.95 17.26
CA ASN A 130 23.66 3.77 18.71
C ASN A 130 23.31 2.32 19.04
N SER A 131 24.09 1.36 18.55
CA SER A 131 23.95 -0.03 19.00
C SER A 131 23.99 -0.03 20.52
N PRO A 132 22.88 -0.39 21.21
CA PRO A 132 22.82 -0.29 22.65
C PRO A 132 23.90 -1.20 23.25
N LEU A 133 24.16 -1.00 24.54
CA LEU A 133 25.11 -1.72 25.40
C LEU A 133 25.05 -3.28 25.33
N HIS A 134 24.16 -3.86 24.52
CA HIS A 134 24.15 -5.25 24.09
C HIS A 134 24.55 -5.39 22.60
N ARG A 135 25.85 -5.59 22.36
CA ARG A 135 26.58 -5.72 21.08
C ARG A 135 26.11 -6.78 20.05
N MET A 136 24.90 -7.35 20.14
CA MET A 136 24.52 -8.48 19.26
C MET A 136 23.18 -8.37 18.56
N ILE A 137 22.32 -7.38 18.85
CA ILE A 137 21.00 -7.29 18.22
C ILE A 137 20.74 -5.86 17.75
N THR A 138 20.68 -5.67 16.43
CA THR A 138 20.17 -4.45 15.81
C THR A 138 18.71 -4.26 16.24
N LEU A 139 18.40 -3.12 16.86
CA LEU A 139 17.04 -2.81 17.34
C LEU A 139 16.11 -2.43 16.19
N CYS A 140 15.77 -3.40 15.35
CA CYS A 140 14.94 -3.26 14.17
C CYS A 140 13.91 -4.41 14.13
N GLU A 141 13.43 -4.76 12.93
CA GLU A 141 12.47 -5.84 12.74
C GLU A 141 12.91 -7.16 13.39
N GLY A 142 11.98 -7.82 14.10
CA GLY A 142 12.21 -9.07 14.83
C GLY A 142 12.69 -8.91 16.27
N ALA A 143 13.23 -7.75 16.65
CA ALA A 143 13.60 -7.48 18.04
C ALA A 143 12.36 -7.22 18.92
N ASN A 144 12.40 -7.63 20.18
CA ASN A 144 11.35 -7.30 21.15
C ASN A 144 11.72 -6.03 21.91
N TYR A 145 11.03 -4.93 21.60
CA TYR A 145 11.30 -3.62 22.21
C TYR A 145 10.92 -3.58 23.69
N LEU A 146 9.82 -4.23 24.09
CA LEU A 146 9.40 -4.31 25.49
C LEU A 146 10.45 -5.02 26.36
N GLU A 147 10.97 -6.16 25.90
CA GLU A 147 12.02 -6.88 26.63
C GLU A 147 13.30 -6.05 26.81
N ILE A 148 13.59 -5.17 25.85
CA ILE A 148 14.77 -4.31 25.92
C ILE A 148 14.53 -3.20 26.95
N LEU A 149 13.37 -2.56 26.94
CA LEU A 149 12.99 -1.57 27.94
C LEU A 149 13.05 -2.16 29.36
N ASP A 150 12.56 -3.39 29.54
CA ASP A 150 12.59 -4.10 30.82
C ASP A 150 14.02 -4.39 31.33
N LYS A 151 15.00 -4.47 30.41
CA LYS A 151 16.41 -4.72 30.71
C LYS A 151 17.23 -3.44 30.88
N VAL A 152 16.67 -2.25 30.61
CA VAL A 152 17.37 -0.97 30.77
C VAL A 152 17.77 -0.77 32.23
N LYS A 153 19.01 -0.30 32.42
CA LYS A 153 19.59 0.00 33.74
C LYS A 153 20.22 1.40 33.71
N GLY A 154 20.53 1.91 34.89
CA GLY A 154 21.18 3.22 35.04
C GLY A 154 20.17 4.38 34.97
N PRO A 155 20.63 5.59 34.58
CA PRO A 155 19.83 6.81 34.65
C PRO A 155 18.53 6.79 33.82
N GLU A 156 18.49 6.00 32.75
CA GLU A 156 17.34 5.92 31.83
C GLU A 156 16.26 4.93 32.28
N LYS A 157 16.50 4.20 33.38
CA LYS A 157 15.64 3.09 33.83
C LYS A 157 14.18 3.52 34.08
N GLU A 158 13.96 4.69 34.68
CA GLU A 158 12.60 5.11 35.02
C GLU A 158 11.80 5.46 33.77
N ASN A 159 12.38 6.22 32.83
CA ASN A 159 11.75 6.53 31.54
C ASN A 159 11.46 5.25 30.73
N ALA A 160 12.37 4.27 30.76
CA ALA A 160 12.17 2.99 30.09
C ALA A 160 11.02 2.18 30.73
N ARG A 161 10.90 2.22 32.06
CA ARG A 161 9.82 1.56 32.80
C ARG A 161 8.45 2.20 32.50
N GLU A 162 8.40 3.53 32.47
CA GLU A 162 7.18 4.29 32.13
C GLU A 162 6.73 3.96 30.70
N MET A 163 7.64 4.06 29.72
CA MET A 163 7.40 3.67 28.34
C MET A 163 6.87 2.22 28.22
N ALA A 164 7.49 1.28 28.93
CA ALA A 164 7.07 -0.11 28.92
C ALA A 164 5.69 -0.31 29.59
N SER A 165 5.35 0.51 30.58
CA SER A 165 4.02 0.53 31.20
C SER A 165 2.98 1.03 30.20
N ASP A 166 3.25 2.13 29.51
CA ASP A 166 2.34 2.74 28.54
C ASP A 166 2.10 1.84 27.34
N ILE A 167 3.12 1.17 26.82
CA ILE A 167 2.97 0.19 25.73
C ILE A 167 2.04 -0.96 26.16
N ARG A 168 2.19 -1.46 27.40
CA ARG A 168 1.33 -2.54 27.93
C ARG A 168 -0.11 -2.06 28.13
N GLU A 169 -0.29 -0.83 28.59
CA GLU A 169 -1.61 -0.23 28.78
C GLU A 169 -2.31 0.04 27.45
N LEU A 170 -1.57 0.54 26.46
CA LEU A 170 -2.05 0.77 25.10
C LEU A 170 -2.51 -0.53 24.43
N TYR A 171 -1.81 -1.63 24.67
CA TYR A 171 -2.27 -2.94 24.20
C TYR A 171 -3.61 -3.34 24.82
N ARG A 172 -3.79 -3.15 26.13
CA ARG A 172 -5.04 -3.47 26.84
C ARG A 172 -6.19 -2.55 26.42
N ASN A 173 -5.88 -1.32 26.04
CA ASN A 173 -6.86 -0.28 25.70
C ASN A 173 -6.52 0.34 24.34
N PRO A 174 -6.78 -0.38 23.23
CA PRO A 174 -6.54 0.12 21.89
C PRO A 174 -7.35 1.40 21.67
N GLY A 175 -6.72 2.45 21.15
CA GLY A 175 -7.33 3.76 20.92
C GLY A 175 -6.94 4.84 21.93
N LYS A 176 -6.29 4.47 23.04
CA LYS A 176 -5.56 5.46 23.87
C LYS A 176 -4.34 6.00 23.11
N ARG A 177 -3.85 7.13 23.56
CA ARG A 177 -2.57 7.72 23.14
C ARG A 177 -1.79 8.10 24.38
N PHE A 178 -0.49 7.86 24.36
CA PHE A 178 0.43 8.25 25.43
C PHE A 178 1.55 9.09 24.84
N GLN A 179 2.05 10.02 25.65
CA GLN A 179 3.15 10.90 25.28
C GLN A 179 4.11 10.97 26.46
N LEU A 180 5.39 10.81 26.18
CA LEU A 180 6.45 10.86 27.18
C LEU A 180 7.61 11.71 26.66
N LYS A 181 7.92 12.79 27.38
CA LYS A 181 9.14 13.56 27.15
C LYS A 181 10.27 12.96 27.96
N TYR A 182 11.40 12.64 27.33
CA TYR A 182 12.55 12.07 28.03
C TYR A 182 13.90 12.59 27.50
N PRO A 183 14.89 12.80 28.37
CA PRO A 183 16.25 13.06 27.95
C PRO A 183 16.96 11.77 27.54
N CYS A 184 17.81 11.86 26.52
CA CYS A 184 18.71 10.79 26.11
C CYS A 184 20.06 11.44 25.77
N HIS A 185 20.94 11.56 26.75
CA HIS A 185 22.16 12.34 26.60
C HIS A 185 23.32 11.45 26.10
N ALA A 186 23.93 11.84 25.00
CA ALA A 186 25.24 11.32 24.63
C ALA A 186 26.31 12.08 25.45
N PRO A 187 27.48 11.47 25.71
CA PRO A 187 28.56 12.14 26.46
C PRO A 187 28.94 13.51 25.90
N ALA A 188 28.82 13.70 24.58
CA ALA A 188 29.19 14.93 23.88
C ALA A 188 28.01 15.90 23.64
N LYS A 189 26.76 15.45 23.73
CA LYS A 189 25.59 16.27 23.36
C LYS A 189 24.33 15.84 24.09
N LYS A 190 23.60 16.82 24.62
CA LYS A 190 22.27 16.61 25.19
C LYS A 190 21.25 16.48 24.07
N HIS A 191 20.41 15.45 24.15
CA HIS A 191 19.22 15.30 23.33
C HIS A 191 18.00 15.10 24.21
N TRP A 192 16.86 15.57 23.71
CA TRP A 192 15.53 15.41 24.29
C TRP A 192 14.62 14.84 23.23
N PHE A 193 13.74 13.95 23.65
CA PHE A 193 12.81 13.28 22.77
C PHE A 193 11.39 13.39 23.30
N LEU A 194 10.44 13.60 22.39
CA LEU A 194 9.04 13.29 22.60
C LEU A 194 8.79 11.90 22.02
N ALA A 195 8.42 10.96 22.88
CA ALA A 195 7.84 9.71 22.46
C ALA A 195 6.32 9.84 22.38
N GLU A 196 5.73 9.35 21.29
CA GLU A 196 4.29 9.20 21.20
C GLU A 196 3.94 7.75 20.90
N LEU A 197 2.96 7.25 21.63
CA LEU A 197 2.46 5.88 21.56
C LEU A 197 0.99 5.91 21.12
N SER A 198 0.67 5.13 20.10
CA SER A 198 -0.70 4.96 19.65
C SER A 198 -0.89 3.59 19.02
N SER A 199 -2.15 3.17 18.84
CA SER A 199 -2.47 1.88 18.23
C SER A 199 -3.39 2.06 17.04
N PHE A 200 -3.28 1.17 16.06
CA PHE A 200 -4.21 1.08 14.94
C PHE A 200 -4.52 -0.38 14.62
N ASN A 201 -5.68 -0.61 14.01
CA ASN A 201 -6.09 -1.94 13.58
C ASN A 201 -5.76 -2.14 12.11
N GLU A 202 -5.08 -3.24 11.80
CA GLU A 202 -4.80 -3.72 10.46
C GLU A 202 -5.52 -5.07 10.29
N GLY A 203 -6.75 -5.03 9.79
CA GLY A 203 -7.63 -6.20 9.73
C GLY A 203 -7.94 -6.73 11.15
N THR A 204 -7.51 -7.95 11.44
CA THR A 204 -7.65 -8.57 12.77
C THR A 204 -6.47 -8.33 13.70
N ASN A 205 -5.40 -7.69 13.21
CA ASN A 205 -4.21 -7.41 13.99
C ASN A 205 -4.27 -6.02 14.62
N ASN A 206 -3.99 -5.94 15.93
CA ASN A 206 -3.75 -4.67 16.59
C ASN A 206 -2.24 -4.37 16.56
N CYS A 207 -1.88 -3.25 15.94
CA CYS A 207 -0.52 -2.79 15.77
C CYS A 207 -0.27 -1.58 16.68
N LEU A 208 0.85 -1.61 17.39
CA LEU A 208 1.30 -0.51 18.24
C LEU A 208 2.31 0.31 17.45
N ILE A 209 2.19 1.63 17.47
CA ILE A 209 3.15 2.57 16.88
C ILE A 209 3.83 3.33 18.01
N ILE A 210 5.15 3.43 17.91
CA ILE A 210 5.95 4.38 18.68
C ILE A 210 6.69 5.31 17.72
N SER A 211 6.60 6.62 17.96
CA SER A 211 7.43 7.63 17.33
C SER A 211 8.36 8.25 18.36
N HIS A 212 9.64 8.43 18.03
CA HIS A 212 10.57 9.29 18.80
C HIS A 212 10.95 10.48 17.95
N GLN A 213 10.50 11.65 18.37
CA GLN A 213 10.86 12.92 17.75
C GLN A 213 11.89 13.64 18.62
N GLU A 214 13.01 14.04 18.02
CA GLU A 214 13.95 14.93 18.70
C GLU A 214 13.31 16.32 18.84
N ILE A 215 13.35 16.86 20.05
CA ILE A 215 12.76 18.15 20.39
C ILE A 215 13.81 19.08 21.00
N SER A 216 13.55 20.37 20.95
CA SER A 216 14.39 21.37 21.64
C SER A 216 14.19 21.31 23.17
N GLU A 217 15.16 21.82 23.91
CA GLU A 217 15.06 21.96 25.37
C GLU A 217 13.85 22.80 25.79
N LEU A 218 13.52 23.86 25.03
CA LEU A 218 12.32 24.68 25.28
C LEU A 218 11.03 23.87 25.15
N GLN A 219 10.93 23.03 24.11
CA GLN A 219 9.77 22.14 23.94
C GLN A 219 9.71 21.05 25.02
N PHE A 220 10.87 20.60 25.51
CA PHE A 220 10.95 19.62 26.60
C PHE A 220 10.44 20.19 27.93
N LEU A 221 10.76 21.46 28.23
CA LEU A 221 10.34 22.14 29.46
C LEU A 221 8.88 22.60 29.45
N ALA A 222 8.28 22.77 28.27
CA ALA A 222 6.86 23.05 28.15
C ALA A 222 6.03 21.85 28.64
N GLU A 223 4.80 22.09 29.11
CA GLU A 223 3.85 21.02 29.43
C GLU A 223 3.47 20.23 28.16
N ILE A 224 2.96 19.01 28.36
CA ILE A 224 2.44 18.14 27.28
C ILE A 224 0.96 18.45 27.08
#